data_AF-A0A399IC22-F1
#
_entry.id   AF-A0A399IC22-F1
#
_cell.length_a   1.000
_cell.length_b   1.000
_cell.length_c   1.000
_cell.angle_alpha   90.00
_cell.angle_beta   90.00
_cell.angle_gamma   90.00
#
_symmetry.space_group_name_H-M   'P 1'
#
loop_
_entity.id
_entity.type
_entity.pdbx_description
1 polymer ?
#
loop_
_entity_poly.entity_id
_entity_poly.type
_entity_poly.pdbx_seq_one_letter_code
_entity_poly.pdbx_strand_id
1 'polypeptide(L)'
;MHFLPKANPLYEHIPAQKINMPDILTKLGNGGFTGYLSHSLPSFESCCIFAKGKLICVFSTEENRDKTGFEAISLFFDKIVNNGGEINIYRMTAELAMCVHALILGVPLFNGDEVRQVDIKAMLTRLKIQQFNGVVHFYTTERDAVIFYRNGQPVGFYHDGASAIESSPEESRKVAALPGARLKVLSTKPIEELMQYDLLHMVNVGKLWEAAVTRSSVPRDTGLKVAENVTKLENDSKRLSELVEDLADVAVAYLSRQGREVVEKRLAEAGGSTILYDSAKAEAFLGLVEQDAKAIDDQARIDEMIDLMKSEVAGRLAV
;
A
#
# COMPACT_ATOMS: atom_id res chain seq x y z
N MET A 1 -0.82 -9.02 13.27
CA MET A 1 -2.14 -8.39 13.05
C MET A 1 -2.07 -6.99 13.63
N HIS A 2 -2.42 -5.97 12.86
CA HIS A 2 -2.31 -4.58 13.30
C HIS A 2 -3.53 -4.19 14.15
N PHE A 3 -3.30 -3.50 15.27
CA PHE A 3 -4.41 -2.97 16.08
C PHE A 3 -4.98 -1.72 15.40
N LEU A 4 -6.10 -1.89 14.68
CA LEU A 4 -6.80 -0.81 13.98
C LEU A 4 -8.14 -0.50 14.66
N PRO A 5 -8.55 0.79 14.70
CA PRO A 5 -9.81 1.20 15.31
C PRO A 5 -11.02 0.76 14.48
N LYS A 6 -11.83 -0.15 15.01
CA LYS A 6 -13.07 -0.64 14.38
C LYS A 6 -14.28 0.24 14.67
N ALA A 7 -14.06 1.55 14.81
CA ALA A 7 -15.13 2.49 15.15
C ALA A 7 -16.02 2.79 13.95
N ASN A 8 -17.33 2.89 14.18
CA ASN A 8 -18.34 3.30 13.19
C ASN A 8 -18.32 2.42 11.91
N PRO A 9 -18.66 1.13 12.03
CA PRO A 9 -18.74 0.23 10.89
C PRO A 9 -19.80 0.71 9.89
N LEU A 10 -19.41 0.77 8.61
CA LEU A 10 -20.33 1.01 7.51
C LEU A 10 -20.86 -0.32 6.95
N TYR A 11 -19.96 -1.30 6.80
CA TYR A 11 -20.28 -2.67 6.43
C TYR A 11 -19.31 -3.63 7.10
N GLU A 12 -19.79 -4.77 7.57
CA GLU A 12 -18.97 -5.81 8.20
C GLU A 12 -19.34 -7.20 7.68
N HIS A 13 -18.37 -8.12 7.75
CA HIS A 13 -18.49 -9.53 7.39
C HIS A 13 -19.02 -9.75 5.97
N ILE A 14 -18.63 -8.88 5.03
CA ILE A 14 -18.98 -9.08 3.62
C ILE A 14 -18.10 -10.22 3.06
N PRO A 15 -18.68 -11.30 2.51
CA PRO A 15 -17.90 -12.35 1.87
C PRO A 15 -17.21 -11.82 0.61
N ALA A 16 -15.89 -11.85 0.59
CA ALA A 16 -15.07 -11.24 -0.47
C ALA A 16 -15.32 -11.87 -1.85
N GLN A 17 -15.73 -13.16 -1.91
CA GLN A 17 -15.99 -13.85 -3.18
C GLN A 17 -17.27 -13.36 -3.89
N LYS A 18 -18.15 -12.64 -3.18
CA LYS A 18 -19.45 -12.20 -3.72
C LYS A 18 -19.41 -10.77 -4.30
N ILE A 19 -18.26 -10.11 -4.25
CA ILE A 19 -18.12 -8.71 -4.61
C ILE A 19 -17.05 -8.53 -5.68
N ASN A 20 -17.30 -7.59 -6.60
CA ASN A 20 -16.29 -7.10 -7.52
C ASN A 20 -15.48 -6.02 -6.80
N MET A 21 -14.24 -6.33 -6.42
CA MET A 21 -13.42 -5.41 -5.63
C MET A 21 -13.07 -4.10 -6.34
N PRO A 22 -12.66 -4.10 -7.63
CA PRO A 22 -12.50 -2.87 -8.39
C PRO A 22 -13.71 -1.93 -8.30
N ASP A 23 -14.93 -2.47 -8.43
CA ASP A 23 -16.16 -1.68 -8.35
C ASP A 23 -16.35 -1.07 -6.96
N ILE A 24 -16.04 -1.83 -5.90
CA ILE A 24 -16.14 -1.34 -4.52
C ILE A 24 -15.14 -0.21 -4.28
N LEU A 25 -13.87 -0.40 -4.66
CA LEU A 25 -12.84 0.63 -4.50
C LEU A 25 -13.20 1.90 -5.28
N THR A 26 -13.68 1.74 -6.52
CA THR A 26 -14.13 2.86 -7.36
C THR A 26 -15.34 3.58 -6.77
N LYS A 27 -16.31 2.85 -6.21
CA LYS A 27 -17.48 3.44 -5.53
C LYS A 27 -17.09 4.21 -4.28
N LEU A 28 -16.17 3.68 -3.47
CA LEU A 28 -15.63 4.39 -2.30
C LEU A 28 -14.91 5.66 -2.73
N GLY A 29 -14.13 5.60 -3.81
CA GLY A 29 -13.43 6.76 -4.36
C GLY A 29 -14.39 7.85 -4.85
N ASN A 30 -15.28 7.51 -5.79
CA ASN A 30 -16.25 8.44 -6.36
C ASN A 30 -17.23 8.99 -5.33
N GLY A 31 -17.54 8.23 -4.28
CA GLY A 31 -18.42 8.63 -3.20
C GLY A 31 -17.78 9.56 -2.17
N GLY A 32 -16.50 9.93 -2.33
CA GLY A 32 -15.81 10.79 -1.37
C GLY A 32 -15.56 10.12 -0.02
N PHE A 33 -15.45 8.79 0.01
CA PHE A 33 -15.34 8.02 1.26
C PHE A 33 -14.10 8.41 2.08
N THR A 34 -14.24 8.37 3.40
CA THR A 34 -13.15 8.58 4.36
C THR A 34 -13.24 7.51 5.44
N GLY A 35 -12.17 6.74 5.61
CA GLY A 35 -12.24 5.47 6.31
C GLY A 35 -11.16 4.50 5.90
N TYR A 36 -11.31 3.25 6.29
CA TYR A 36 -10.55 2.17 5.69
C TYR A 36 -11.44 0.98 5.38
N LEU A 37 -11.01 0.21 4.39
CA LEU A 37 -11.49 -1.13 4.10
C LEU A 37 -10.42 -2.10 4.58
N SER A 38 -10.81 -3.13 5.32
CA SER A 38 -9.91 -4.21 5.74
C SER A 38 -10.37 -5.55 5.18
N HIS A 39 -9.40 -6.38 4.83
CA HIS A 39 -9.59 -7.76 4.44
C HIS A 39 -8.77 -8.67 5.34
N SER A 40 -9.37 -9.74 5.81
CA SER A 40 -8.72 -10.66 6.75
C SER A 40 -8.93 -12.11 6.37
N LEU A 41 -7.84 -12.87 6.46
CA LEU A 41 -7.72 -14.32 6.37
C LEU A 41 -6.75 -14.81 7.46
N PRO A 42 -6.73 -16.11 7.83
CA PRO A 42 -5.90 -16.61 8.93
C PRO A 42 -4.40 -16.27 8.85
N SER A 43 -3.84 -16.11 7.65
CA SER A 43 -2.41 -15.78 7.43
C SER A 43 -2.19 -14.53 6.58
N PHE A 44 -3.25 -13.74 6.32
CA PHE A 44 -3.20 -12.57 5.46
C PHE A 44 -4.11 -11.46 5.97
N GLU A 45 -3.59 -10.24 5.98
CA GLU A 45 -4.36 -9.04 6.30
C GLU A 45 -4.05 -7.94 5.28
N SER A 46 -5.07 -7.23 4.82
CA SER A 46 -4.91 -6.07 3.95
C SER A 46 -5.78 -4.91 4.42
N CYS A 47 -5.29 -3.70 4.22
CA CYS A 47 -5.96 -2.46 4.59
C CYS A 47 -5.83 -1.42 3.46
N CYS A 48 -6.96 -0.91 3.00
CA CYS A 48 -7.05 0.19 2.04
C CYS A 48 -7.59 1.43 2.76
N ILE A 49 -6.77 2.48 2.88
CA ILE A 49 -7.12 3.70 3.61
C ILE A 49 -7.55 4.78 2.62
N PHE A 50 -8.72 5.36 2.88
CA PHE A 50 -9.32 6.40 2.08
C PHE A 50 -9.44 7.72 2.83
N ALA A 51 -9.19 8.83 2.13
CA ALA A 51 -9.45 10.17 2.61
C ALA A 51 -10.10 11.01 1.52
N LYS A 52 -11.34 11.46 1.76
CA LYS A 52 -12.15 12.27 0.83
C LYS A 52 -12.20 11.67 -0.59
N GLY A 53 -12.35 10.35 -0.69
CA GLY A 53 -12.41 9.60 -1.95
C GLY A 53 -11.05 9.23 -2.55
N LYS A 54 -9.93 9.72 -2.00
CA LYS A 54 -8.60 9.32 -2.47
C LYS A 54 -8.13 8.08 -1.74
N LEU A 55 -7.59 7.11 -2.46
CA LEU A 55 -6.94 5.94 -1.87
C LEU A 55 -5.50 6.30 -1.52
N ILE A 56 -5.28 6.74 -0.28
CA ILE A 56 -4.00 7.29 0.16
C ILE A 56 -2.97 6.22 0.51
N CYS A 57 -3.43 5.00 0.81
CA CYS A 57 -2.56 3.90 1.20
C CYS A 57 -3.25 2.55 1.00
N VAL A 58 -2.48 1.58 0.54
CA VAL A 58 -2.83 0.16 0.57
C VAL A 58 -1.68 -0.56 1.24
N PHE A 59 -2.01 -1.39 2.22
CA PHE A 59 -1.07 -2.22 2.96
C PHE A 59 -1.54 -3.66 2.93
N SER A 60 -0.61 -4.60 2.79
CA SER A 60 -0.90 -6.03 2.85
C SER A 60 0.24 -6.76 3.54
N THR A 61 -0.09 -7.65 4.46
CA THR A 61 0.88 -8.47 5.19
C THR A 61 0.57 -9.95 5.00
N GLU A 62 1.56 -10.72 4.61
CA GLU A 62 1.55 -12.18 4.58
C GLU A 62 2.83 -12.71 5.20
N GLU A 63 2.74 -13.62 6.18
CA GLU A 63 3.92 -14.26 6.80
C GLU A 63 4.98 -13.26 7.29
N ASN A 64 4.55 -12.12 7.86
CA ASN A 64 5.39 -10.98 8.27
C ASN A 64 6.17 -10.29 7.13
N ARG A 65 5.73 -10.45 5.88
CA ARG A 65 6.21 -9.66 4.74
C ARG A 65 5.18 -8.60 4.42
N ASP A 66 5.55 -7.37 4.75
CA ASP A 66 4.75 -6.20 4.50
C ASP A 66 4.93 -5.71 3.06
N LYS A 67 3.81 -5.38 2.44
CA LYS A 67 3.70 -4.85 1.08
C LYS A 67 2.87 -3.58 1.13
N THR A 68 3.23 -2.61 0.29
CA THR A 68 2.51 -1.33 0.17
C THR A 68 2.22 -0.95 -1.27
N GLY A 69 1.29 -0.02 -1.48
CA GLY A 69 1.00 0.53 -2.80
C GLY A 69 0.57 -0.54 -3.80
N PHE A 70 1.18 -0.55 -4.98
CA PHE A 70 0.84 -1.48 -6.05
C PHE A 70 1.00 -2.96 -5.67
N GLU A 71 2.12 -3.33 -5.04
CA GLU A 71 2.37 -4.71 -4.63
C GLU A 71 1.31 -5.19 -3.64
N ALA A 72 0.87 -4.30 -2.74
CA ALA A 72 -0.20 -4.60 -1.80
C ALA A 72 -1.55 -4.79 -2.50
N ILE A 73 -1.89 -3.94 -3.49
CA ILE A 73 -3.14 -4.09 -4.27
C ILE A 73 -3.14 -5.42 -5.02
N SER A 74 -2.02 -5.76 -5.66
CA SER A 74 -1.90 -7.01 -6.42
C SER A 74 -2.04 -8.23 -5.52
N LEU A 75 -1.33 -8.23 -4.38
CA LEU A 75 -1.43 -9.30 -3.38
C LEU A 75 -2.84 -9.40 -2.80
N PHE A 76 -3.46 -8.26 -2.47
CA PHE A 76 -4.83 -8.18 -2.00
C PHE A 76 -5.84 -8.82 -2.97
N PHE A 77 -5.76 -8.49 -4.25
CA PHE A 77 -6.62 -9.09 -5.26
C PHE A 77 -6.36 -10.59 -5.44
N ASP A 78 -5.09 -11.01 -5.50
CA ASP A 78 -4.74 -12.42 -5.59
C ASP A 78 -5.32 -13.22 -4.41
N LYS A 79 -5.26 -12.69 -3.19
CA LYS A 79 -5.82 -13.37 -2.01
C LYS A 79 -7.33 -13.43 -2.02
N ILE A 80 -8.01 -12.38 -2.44
CA ILE A 80 -9.47 -12.41 -2.58
C ILE A 80 -9.92 -13.43 -3.63
N VAL A 81 -9.28 -13.46 -4.79
CA VAL A 81 -9.69 -14.37 -5.87
C VAL A 81 -9.43 -15.83 -5.48
N ASN A 82 -8.27 -16.12 -4.88
CA ASN A 82 -7.87 -17.50 -4.59
C ASN A 82 -8.46 -18.05 -3.27
N ASN A 83 -8.65 -17.21 -2.27
CA ASN A 83 -9.02 -17.63 -0.91
C ASN A 83 -10.31 -16.96 -0.41
N GLY A 84 -10.71 -15.85 -1.03
CA GLY A 84 -11.80 -15.01 -0.58
C GLY A 84 -11.52 -14.42 0.79
N GLY A 85 -12.43 -14.60 1.75
CA GLY A 85 -12.31 -14.05 3.11
C GLY A 85 -13.39 -13.03 3.42
N GLU A 86 -13.14 -12.18 4.42
CA GLU A 86 -14.10 -11.19 4.89
C GLU A 86 -13.62 -9.77 4.66
N ILE A 87 -14.54 -8.91 4.22
CA ILE A 87 -14.32 -7.48 4.02
C ILE A 87 -15.14 -6.71 5.04
N ASN A 88 -14.46 -5.76 5.69
CA ASN A 88 -15.04 -4.82 6.63
C ASN A 88 -14.69 -3.39 6.18
N ILE A 89 -15.62 -2.46 6.34
CA ILE A 89 -15.47 -1.06 5.92
C ILE A 89 -15.87 -0.17 7.10
N TYR A 90 -14.94 0.64 7.59
CA TYR A 90 -15.12 1.50 8.75
C TYR A 90 -15.02 2.96 8.34
N ARG A 91 -16.02 3.77 8.70
CA ARG A 91 -16.07 5.20 8.36
C ARG A 91 -15.49 6.02 9.51
N MET A 92 -14.64 6.98 9.18
CA MET A 92 -14.06 7.90 10.18
C MET A 92 -13.81 9.29 9.60
N THR A 93 -13.29 10.18 10.43
CA THR A 93 -12.86 11.51 10.00
C THR A 93 -11.51 11.42 9.28
N ALA A 94 -11.15 12.45 8.51
CA ALA A 94 -9.90 12.46 7.76
C ALA A 94 -8.66 12.42 8.69
N GLU A 95 -8.79 13.01 9.87
CA GLU A 95 -7.77 13.01 10.92
C GLU A 95 -7.54 11.62 11.48
N LEU A 96 -8.61 10.83 11.66
CA LEU A 96 -8.48 9.44 12.11
C LEU A 96 -7.91 8.55 11.00
N ALA A 97 -8.29 8.76 9.73
CA ALA A 97 -7.72 8.02 8.61
C ALA A 97 -6.19 8.26 8.49
N MET A 98 -5.74 9.50 8.69
CA MET A 98 -4.33 9.85 8.82
C MET A 98 -3.65 9.08 9.96
N CYS A 99 -4.31 8.95 11.11
CA CYS A 99 -3.74 8.22 12.24
C CYS A 99 -3.73 6.69 12.05
N VAL A 100 -4.71 6.13 11.33
CA VAL A 100 -4.70 4.73 10.88
C VAL A 100 -3.50 4.48 9.96
N HIS A 101 -3.20 5.42 9.06
CA HIS A 101 -1.98 5.37 8.26
C HIS A 101 -0.73 5.33 9.15
N ALA A 102 -0.67 6.13 10.21
CA ALA A 102 0.44 6.10 11.17
C ALA A 102 0.59 4.74 11.89
N LEU A 103 -0.51 4.06 12.22
CA LEU A 103 -0.46 2.73 12.86
C LEU A 103 0.19 1.66 11.98
N ILE A 104 0.09 1.82 10.66
CA ILE A 104 0.55 0.84 9.68
C ILE A 104 1.93 1.22 9.13
N LEU A 105 2.08 2.45 8.61
CA LEU A 105 3.29 2.91 7.90
C LEU A 105 3.97 4.09 8.60
N GLY A 106 3.59 4.41 9.84
CA GLY A 106 4.16 5.53 10.55
C GLY A 106 5.63 5.33 10.91
N VAL A 107 6.38 6.43 10.93
CA VAL A 107 7.80 6.43 11.34
C VAL A 107 7.85 6.39 12.88
N PRO A 108 8.48 5.36 13.48
CA PRO A 108 8.53 5.22 14.93
C PRO A 108 9.45 6.27 15.56
N LEU A 109 8.93 7.01 16.53
CA LEU A 109 9.69 7.89 17.42
C LEU A 109 10.06 7.19 18.73
N PHE A 110 9.22 6.26 19.16
CA PHE A 110 9.41 5.33 20.27
C PHE A 110 8.91 3.97 19.80
N ASN A 111 9.62 2.89 20.13
CA ASN A 111 9.34 1.58 19.54
C ASN A 111 9.31 0.47 20.60
N GLY A 112 8.32 0.53 21.47
CA GLY A 112 8.10 -0.48 22.50
C GLY A 112 8.91 -0.22 23.77
N ASP A 113 9.21 1.03 24.08
CA ASP A 113 9.85 1.41 25.34
C ASP A 113 8.90 1.13 26.52
N GLU A 114 9.44 0.71 27.67
CA GLU A 114 8.61 0.52 28.86
C GLU A 114 8.10 1.88 29.36
N VAL A 115 6.79 2.01 29.58
CA VAL A 115 6.15 3.28 29.97
C VAL A 115 6.80 3.89 31.21
N ARG A 116 7.22 3.05 32.17
CA ARG A 116 7.86 3.48 33.43
C ARG A 116 9.22 4.14 33.25
N GLN A 117 9.89 3.90 32.12
CA GLN A 117 11.21 4.43 31.80
C GLN A 117 11.12 5.73 30.98
N VAL A 118 9.93 6.11 30.54
CA VAL A 118 9.69 7.29 29.71
C VAL A 118 9.05 8.39 30.53
N ASP A 119 9.60 9.61 30.45
CA ASP A 119 8.89 10.80 30.95
C ASP A 119 7.73 11.14 30.01
N ILE A 120 6.57 10.53 30.26
CA ILE A 120 5.35 10.72 29.48
C ILE A 120 4.94 12.19 29.45
N LYS A 121 5.10 12.93 30.54
CA LYS A 121 4.68 14.34 30.60
C LYS A 121 5.53 15.21 29.69
N ALA A 122 6.85 15.04 29.75
CA ALA A 122 7.77 15.74 28.85
C ALA A 122 7.54 15.33 27.39
N MET A 123 7.34 14.04 27.13
CA MET A 123 7.03 13.52 25.79
C MET A 123 5.77 14.16 25.21
N LEU A 124 4.64 14.11 25.92
CA LEU A 124 3.37 14.69 25.46
C LEU A 124 3.48 16.20 25.22
N THR A 125 4.26 16.90 26.06
CA THR A 125 4.55 18.33 25.87
C THR A 125 5.32 18.57 24.58
N ARG A 126 6.32 17.72 24.28
CA ARG A 126 7.08 17.79 23.04
C ARG A 126 6.20 17.53 21.81
N LEU A 127 5.32 16.53 21.85
CA LEU A 127 4.37 16.25 20.77
C LEU A 127 3.48 17.48 20.48
N LYS A 128 3.03 18.19 21.52
CA LYS A 128 2.25 19.42 21.38
C LYS A 128 3.05 20.54 20.70
N ILE A 129 4.28 20.80 21.14
CA ILE A 129 5.13 21.87 20.59
C ILE A 129 5.51 21.59 19.14
N GLN A 130 5.80 20.33 18.80
CA GLN A 130 6.21 19.91 17.46
C GLN A 130 5.05 19.73 16.48
N GLN A 131 3.81 20.08 16.88
CA GLN A 131 2.61 19.88 16.05
C GLN A 131 2.49 18.45 15.51
N PHE A 132 2.75 17.47 16.38
CA PHE A 132 2.78 16.05 16.01
C PHE A 132 1.49 15.55 15.35
N ASN A 133 1.66 14.76 14.29
CA ASN A 133 0.59 14.02 13.60
C ASN A 133 0.90 12.53 13.70
N GLY A 134 -0.06 11.74 14.18
CA GLY A 134 0.10 10.28 14.31
C GLY A 134 -0.51 9.74 15.58
N VAL A 135 0.12 8.72 16.16
CA VAL A 135 -0.44 7.98 17.30
C VAL A 135 0.53 7.77 18.43
N VAL A 136 -0.03 7.72 19.64
CA VAL A 136 0.61 7.21 20.86
C VAL A 136 -0.14 5.94 21.25
N HIS A 137 0.54 4.80 21.19
CA HIS A 137 -0.02 3.47 21.43
C HIS A 137 0.58 2.87 22.70
N PHE A 138 -0.27 2.68 23.70
CA PHE A 138 0.05 1.96 24.92
C PHE A 138 -0.48 0.54 24.80
N TYR A 139 0.36 -0.45 25.12
CA TYR A 139 -0.04 -1.85 25.03
C TYR A 139 0.64 -2.72 26.07
N THR A 140 -0.06 -3.79 26.44
CA THR A 140 0.47 -4.95 27.16
C THR A 140 0.28 -6.20 26.28
N THR A 141 0.44 -7.39 26.86
CA THR A 141 0.07 -8.63 26.16
C THR A 141 -1.45 -8.81 25.99
N GLU A 142 -2.26 -8.08 26.75
CA GLU A 142 -3.72 -8.28 26.82
C GLU A 142 -4.55 -7.03 26.56
N ARG A 143 -3.95 -5.84 26.66
CA ARG A 143 -4.66 -4.57 26.59
C ARG A 143 -3.99 -3.63 25.60
N ASP A 144 -4.81 -2.95 24.80
CA ASP A 144 -4.37 -1.95 23.83
C ASP A 144 -5.15 -0.64 24.03
N ALA A 145 -4.44 0.48 24.00
CA ALA A 145 -5.04 1.81 23.97
C ALA A 145 -4.22 2.77 23.11
N VAL A 146 -4.90 3.52 22.24
CA VAL A 146 -4.31 4.45 21.28
C VAL A 146 -4.89 5.84 21.49
N ILE A 147 -4.01 6.83 21.44
CA ILE A 147 -4.36 8.25 21.38
C ILE A 147 -4.00 8.76 19.98
N PHE A 148 -4.98 9.35 19.30
CA PHE A 148 -4.82 9.92 17.97
C PHE A 148 -4.46 11.40 18.08
N TYR A 149 -3.45 11.85 17.34
CA TYR A 149 -2.97 13.23 17.35
C TYR A 149 -3.01 13.88 15.97
N ARG A 150 -3.46 15.14 15.96
CA ARG A 150 -3.31 16.06 14.82
C ARG A 150 -2.76 17.39 15.32
N ASN A 151 -1.71 17.89 14.67
CA ASN A 151 -1.09 19.18 15.00
C ASN A 151 -0.80 19.34 16.50
N GLY A 152 -0.35 18.26 17.14
CA GLY A 152 0.00 18.22 18.56
C GLY A 152 -1.20 18.23 19.52
N GLN A 153 -2.44 18.12 19.02
CA GLN A 153 -3.65 17.99 19.83
C GLN A 153 -4.23 16.57 19.71
N PRO A 154 -4.71 15.98 20.82
CA PRO A 154 -5.44 14.73 20.77
C PRO A 154 -6.79 14.96 20.06
N VAL A 155 -7.10 14.11 19.07
CA VAL A 155 -8.36 14.17 18.29
C VAL A 155 -9.30 13.00 18.62
N GLY A 156 -8.83 12.00 19.36
CA GLY A 156 -9.64 10.89 19.82
C GLY A 156 -8.83 9.84 20.57
N PHE A 157 -9.55 8.96 21.25
CA PHE A 157 -9.02 7.86 22.04
C PHE A 157 -9.71 6.56 21.63
N TYR A 158 -8.97 5.46 21.57
CA TYR A 158 -9.53 4.15 21.25
C TYR A 158 -8.81 3.07 22.07
N HIS A 159 -9.53 2.02 22.42
CA HIS A 159 -8.97 0.87 23.13
C HIS A 159 -9.66 -0.41 22.69
N ASP A 160 -9.07 -1.55 23.03
CA ASP A 160 -9.54 -2.91 22.72
C ASP A 160 -11.03 -3.20 22.96
N GLY A 161 -11.61 -2.64 24.03
CA GLY A 161 -13.03 -2.74 24.36
C GLY A 161 -13.94 -1.66 23.77
N ALA A 162 -13.40 -0.71 23.00
CA ALA A 162 -14.16 0.43 22.50
C ALA A 162 -14.94 0.09 21.22
N SER A 163 -16.22 0.45 21.21
CA SER A 163 -17.08 0.40 20.00
C SER A 163 -17.07 1.69 19.19
N ALA A 164 -16.50 2.76 19.73
CA ALA A 164 -16.43 4.07 19.12
C ALA A 164 -15.14 4.81 19.50
N ILE A 165 -14.85 5.91 18.82
CA ILE A 165 -13.78 6.83 19.21
C ILE A 165 -14.26 7.67 20.39
N GLU A 166 -13.53 7.62 21.48
CA GLU A 166 -13.84 8.36 22.69
C GLU A 166 -13.17 9.73 22.71
N SER A 167 -13.69 10.62 23.55
CA SER A 167 -13.12 11.95 23.82
C SER A 167 -12.30 12.00 25.12
N SER A 168 -12.22 10.90 25.87
CA SER A 168 -11.57 10.82 27.18
C SER A 168 -10.28 9.99 27.16
N PRO A 169 -9.20 10.44 27.81
CA PRO A 169 -7.96 9.68 27.95
C PRO A 169 -7.98 8.64 29.09
N GLU A 170 -9.11 8.42 29.77
CA GLU A 170 -9.15 7.60 30.99
C GLU A 170 -8.68 6.16 30.78
N GLU A 171 -9.19 5.47 29.76
CA GLU A 171 -8.77 4.09 29.47
C GLU A 171 -7.31 4.02 29.02
N SER A 172 -6.84 4.97 28.20
CA SER A 172 -5.42 5.05 27.82
C SER A 172 -4.51 5.22 29.02
N ARG A 173 -4.91 6.02 30.03
CA ARG A 173 -4.16 6.16 31.28
C ARG A 173 -4.15 4.89 32.11
N LYS A 174 -5.27 4.16 32.15
CA LYS A 174 -5.35 2.87 32.85
C LYS A 174 -4.42 1.85 32.22
N VAL A 175 -4.43 1.71 30.89
CA VAL A 175 -3.54 0.79 30.16
C VAL A 175 -2.07 1.17 30.37
N ALA A 176 -1.73 2.46 30.27
CA ALA A 176 -0.36 2.94 30.51
C ALA A 176 0.16 2.68 31.94
N ALA A 177 -0.74 2.59 32.93
CA ALA A 177 -0.39 2.32 34.32
C ALA A 177 -0.19 0.82 34.62
N LEU A 178 -0.54 -0.08 33.71
CA LEU A 178 -0.41 -1.52 33.92
C LEU A 178 1.06 -1.94 34.05
N PRO A 179 1.37 -2.98 34.86
CA PRO A 179 2.70 -3.56 34.91
C PRO A 179 3.14 -4.06 33.53
N GLY A 180 4.36 -3.73 33.12
CA GLY A 180 4.91 -4.14 31.82
C GLY A 180 4.29 -3.41 30.62
N ALA A 181 3.51 -2.35 30.82
CA ALA A 181 3.00 -1.53 29.74
C ALA A 181 4.16 -0.94 28.90
N ARG A 182 4.01 -1.07 27.58
CA ARG A 182 4.95 -0.56 26.59
C ARG A 182 4.30 0.55 25.78
N LEU A 183 5.14 1.39 25.22
CA LEU A 183 4.75 2.56 24.45
C LEU A 183 5.39 2.51 23.06
N LYS A 184 4.56 2.75 22.05
CA LYS A 184 4.99 3.05 20.69
C LYS A 184 4.44 4.42 20.29
N VAL A 185 5.26 5.25 19.66
CA VAL A 185 4.82 6.54 19.10
C VAL A 185 5.15 6.53 17.63
N LEU A 186 4.13 6.68 16.79
CA LEU A 186 4.25 6.60 15.34
C LEU A 186 3.84 7.92 14.72
N SER A 187 4.77 8.54 14.01
CA SER A 187 4.53 9.79 13.28
C SER A 187 4.08 9.52 11.85
N THR A 188 3.31 10.45 11.29
CA THR A 188 2.91 10.43 9.88
C THR A 188 2.91 11.83 9.31
N LYS A 189 2.92 11.91 7.98
CA LYS A 189 2.70 13.17 7.25
C LYS A 189 1.28 13.70 7.50
N PRO A 190 1.07 15.02 7.41
CA PRO A 190 -0.26 15.63 7.44
C PRO A 190 -1.19 15.03 6.37
N ILE A 191 -2.49 15.04 6.64
CA ILE A 191 -3.49 14.46 5.74
C ILE A 191 -3.47 15.13 4.35
N GLU A 192 -3.17 16.42 4.29
CA GLU A 192 -3.07 17.17 3.03
C GLU A 192 -1.95 16.64 2.13
N GLU A 193 -0.81 16.25 2.71
CA GLU A 193 0.30 15.62 1.98
C GLU A 193 -0.02 14.19 1.58
N LEU A 194 -0.65 13.40 2.46
CA LEU A 194 -1.06 12.03 2.13
C LEU A 194 -2.07 12.01 0.97
N MET A 195 -2.99 12.98 0.94
CA MET A 195 -3.97 13.16 -0.13
C MET A 195 -3.37 13.69 -1.44
N GLN A 196 -2.09 14.04 -1.51
CA GLN A 196 -1.45 14.32 -2.81
C GLN A 196 -1.34 13.05 -3.66
N TYR A 197 -1.34 11.89 -3.00
CA TYR A 197 -1.29 10.58 -3.63
C TYR A 197 -2.68 9.97 -3.68
N ASP A 198 -3.06 9.48 -4.85
CA ASP A 198 -4.31 8.75 -5.04
C ASP A 198 -4.02 7.49 -5.86
N LEU A 199 -3.85 6.38 -5.14
CA LEU A 199 -3.51 5.09 -5.75
C LEU A 199 -4.59 4.61 -6.73
N LEU A 200 -5.85 5.06 -6.59
CA LEU A 200 -6.90 4.72 -7.55
C LEU A 200 -6.70 5.37 -8.91
N HIS A 201 -6.08 6.54 -8.96
CA HIS A 201 -5.75 7.21 -10.22
C HIS A 201 -4.37 6.79 -10.76
N MET A 202 -3.47 6.35 -9.87
CA MET A 202 -2.12 5.92 -10.26
C MET A 202 -2.10 4.49 -10.81
N VAL A 203 -3.09 3.66 -10.48
CA VAL A 203 -3.10 2.23 -10.80
C VAL A 203 -4.40 1.84 -11.49
N ASN A 204 -4.30 1.05 -12.57
CA ASN A 204 -5.48 0.46 -13.20
C ASN A 204 -5.97 -0.76 -12.41
N VAL A 205 -6.81 -0.51 -11.39
CA VAL A 205 -7.36 -1.56 -10.51
C VAL A 205 -8.18 -2.61 -11.27
N GLY A 206 -8.79 -2.25 -12.41
CA GLY A 206 -9.50 -3.20 -13.27
C GLY A 206 -8.56 -4.23 -13.89
N LYS A 207 -7.48 -3.76 -14.53
CA LYS A 207 -6.45 -4.64 -15.12
C LYS A 207 -5.79 -5.54 -14.07
N LEU A 208 -5.51 -5.03 -12.87
CA LEU A 208 -4.93 -5.85 -11.80
C LEU A 208 -5.85 -6.97 -11.34
N TRP A 209 -7.15 -6.69 -11.27
CA TRP A 209 -8.14 -7.69 -10.93
C TRP A 209 -8.28 -8.74 -12.03
N GLU A 210 -8.37 -8.33 -13.29
CA GLU A 210 -8.39 -9.24 -14.43
C GLU A 210 -7.15 -10.14 -14.45
N ALA A 211 -5.97 -9.59 -14.16
CA ALA A 211 -4.73 -10.36 -14.07
C ALA A 211 -4.78 -11.38 -12.93
N ALA A 212 -5.32 -11.02 -11.75
CA ALA A 212 -5.49 -11.92 -10.61
C ALA A 212 -6.47 -13.07 -10.92
N VAL A 213 -7.61 -12.76 -11.54
CA VAL A 213 -8.59 -13.75 -12.01
C VAL A 213 -7.96 -14.69 -13.04
N THR A 214 -7.23 -14.14 -14.01
CA THR A 214 -6.52 -14.93 -15.04
C THR A 214 -5.54 -15.90 -14.40
N ARG A 215 -4.68 -15.42 -13.49
CA ARG A 215 -3.70 -16.25 -12.75
C ARG A 215 -4.35 -17.37 -11.93
N SER A 216 -5.54 -17.12 -11.40
CA SER A 216 -6.30 -18.11 -10.63
C SER A 216 -6.99 -19.16 -11.52
N SER A 217 -7.42 -18.75 -12.73
CA SER A 217 -8.13 -19.63 -13.67
C SER A 217 -7.24 -20.61 -14.44
N VAL A 218 -5.92 -20.36 -14.49
CA VAL A 218 -4.96 -21.34 -15.01
C VAL A 218 -4.86 -22.48 -13.99
N PRO A 219 -5.25 -23.73 -14.36
CA PRO A 219 -5.08 -24.85 -13.46
C PRO A 219 -3.61 -24.98 -13.13
N ARG A 220 -3.28 -24.98 -11.83
CA ARG A 220 -2.00 -25.51 -11.34
C ARG A 220 -2.04 -27.04 -11.51
N ASP A 221 -2.05 -27.50 -12.75
CA ASP A 221 -1.96 -28.92 -13.06
C ASP A 221 -0.62 -29.22 -13.75
N THR A 222 0.10 -30.08 -13.06
CA THR A 222 1.19 -30.94 -13.48
C THR A 222 1.30 -31.20 -14.99
N GLY A 223 2.42 -30.77 -15.59
CA GLY A 223 3.16 -31.55 -16.59
C GLY A 223 2.59 -31.72 -18.02
N LEU A 224 3.45 -31.34 -18.98
CA LEU A 224 3.63 -31.89 -20.35
C LEU A 224 2.83 -31.30 -21.54
N LYS A 225 3.50 -30.33 -22.18
CA LYS A 225 4.02 -30.35 -23.57
C LYS A 225 3.08 -30.47 -24.79
N VAL A 226 3.19 -29.41 -25.62
CA VAL A 226 3.32 -29.35 -27.10
C VAL A 226 2.02 -29.24 -27.90
N ALA A 227 1.69 -28.00 -28.28
CA ALA A 227 1.49 -27.55 -29.67
C ALA A 227 1.42 -26.01 -29.68
N GLU A 228 1.72 -25.37 -30.81
CA GLU A 228 1.54 -23.92 -31.15
C GLU A 228 2.83 -23.09 -31.29
N ASN A 229 3.54 -23.29 -32.42
CA ASN A 229 4.68 -22.46 -32.83
C ASN A 229 4.33 -21.42 -33.93
N VAL A 230 3.05 -21.19 -34.23
CA VAL A 230 2.64 -20.17 -35.24
C VAL A 230 1.84 -19.02 -34.60
N THR A 231 1.08 -19.29 -33.53
CA THR A 231 0.38 -18.27 -32.69
C THR A 231 1.31 -17.55 -31.71
N LYS A 232 2.53 -18.03 -31.49
CA LYS A 232 3.48 -17.49 -30.51
C LYS A 232 4.15 -16.20 -30.96
N LEU A 233 4.60 -16.13 -32.21
CA LEU A 233 5.36 -14.97 -32.72
C LEU A 233 4.53 -13.68 -32.79
N GLU A 234 3.25 -13.76 -33.17
CA GLU A 234 2.35 -12.59 -33.19
C GLU A 234 1.97 -12.14 -31.77
N ASN A 235 1.73 -13.08 -30.85
CA ASN A 235 1.48 -12.77 -29.45
C ASN A 235 2.72 -12.19 -28.75
N ASP A 236 3.90 -12.70 -29.06
CA ASP A 236 5.16 -12.22 -28.47
C ASP A 236 5.47 -10.80 -28.96
N SER A 237 5.28 -10.51 -30.26
CA SER A 237 5.45 -9.14 -30.78
C SER A 237 4.46 -8.16 -30.16
N LYS A 238 3.21 -8.58 -29.92
CA LYS A 238 2.19 -7.73 -29.28
C LYS A 238 2.49 -7.48 -27.80
N ARG A 239 2.83 -8.54 -27.06
CA ARG A 239 3.23 -8.46 -25.64
C ARG A 239 4.43 -7.55 -25.44
N LEU A 240 5.38 -7.61 -26.36
CA LEU A 240 6.58 -6.80 -26.33
C LEU A 240 6.27 -5.33 -26.60
N SER A 241 5.41 -5.03 -27.57
CA SER A 241 4.95 -3.66 -27.84
C SER A 241 4.23 -3.05 -26.64
N GLU A 242 3.34 -3.83 -26.02
CA GLU A 242 2.62 -3.39 -24.83
C GLU A 242 3.56 -3.23 -23.61
N LEU A 243 4.61 -4.06 -23.48
CA LEU A 243 5.60 -3.91 -22.40
C LEU A 243 6.40 -2.63 -22.59
N VAL A 244 6.80 -2.31 -23.82
CA VAL A 244 7.50 -1.06 -24.12
C VAL A 244 6.62 0.15 -23.81
N GLU A 245 5.33 0.09 -24.11
CA GLU A 245 4.38 1.16 -23.80
C GLU A 245 4.24 1.36 -22.29
N ASP A 246 4.09 0.28 -21.52
CA ASP A 246 4.02 0.35 -20.06
C ASP A 246 5.32 0.91 -19.45
N LEU A 247 6.49 0.48 -19.94
CA LEU A 247 7.79 1.01 -19.51
C LEU A 247 7.92 2.50 -19.82
N ALA A 248 7.42 2.95 -20.98
CA ALA A 248 7.40 4.35 -21.35
C ALA A 248 6.44 5.15 -20.46
N ASP A 249 5.28 4.60 -20.11
CA ASP A 249 4.29 5.26 -19.25
C ASP A 249 4.77 5.38 -17.81
N VAL A 250 5.46 4.36 -17.29
CA VAL A 250 6.16 4.43 -16.00
C VAL A 250 7.19 5.56 -16.04
N ALA A 251 8.03 5.62 -17.06
CA ALA A 251 9.02 6.68 -17.18
C ALA A 251 8.37 8.08 -17.30
N VAL A 252 7.22 8.19 -17.98
CA VAL A 252 6.48 9.45 -18.09
C VAL A 252 5.91 9.92 -16.77
N ALA A 253 5.47 9.00 -15.90
CA ALA A 253 4.94 9.36 -14.59
C ALA A 253 5.98 10.04 -13.68
N TYR A 254 7.27 9.74 -13.89
CA TYR A 254 8.36 10.27 -13.07
C TYR A 254 9.14 11.40 -13.76
N LEU A 255 9.30 11.36 -15.08
CA LEU A 255 10.13 12.29 -15.85
C LEU A 255 9.35 13.05 -16.93
N SER A 256 8.02 13.00 -16.90
CA SER A 256 7.16 13.59 -17.94
C SER A 256 7.56 13.07 -19.34
N ARG A 257 7.32 13.86 -20.39
CA ARG A 257 7.62 13.46 -21.78
C ARG A 257 9.08 13.00 -21.99
N GLN A 258 10.04 13.54 -21.23
CA GLN A 258 11.45 13.17 -21.35
C GLN A 258 11.70 11.70 -20.94
N GLY A 259 10.90 11.14 -20.04
CA GLY A 259 11.00 9.73 -19.65
C GLY A 259 10.74 8.76 -20.82
N ARG A 260 9.73 9.05 -21.65
CA ARG A 260 9.46 8.24 -22.85
C ARG A 260 10.62 8.29 -23.85
N GLU A 261 11.19 9.48 -24.06
CA GLU A 261 12.32 9.68 -24.98
C GLU A 261 13.56 8.87 -24.51
N VAL A 262 13.80 8.76 -23.20
CA VAL A 262 14.88 7.91 -22.64
C VAL A 262 14.64 6.43 -22.94
N VAL A 263 13.43 5.93 -22.68
CA VAL A 263 13.07 4.51 -22.90
C VAL A 263 13.21 4.14 -24.38
N GLU A 264 12.64 4.95 -25.27
CA GLU A 264 12.70 4.72 -26.72
C GLU A 264 14.15 4.75 -27.25
N LYS A 265 14.94 5.74 -26.82
CA LYS A 265 16.36 5.86 -27.19
C LYS A 265 17.17 4.65 -26.74
N ARG A 266 17.03 4.24 -25.47
CA ARG A 266 17.83 3.13 -24.91
C ARG A 266 17.42 1.78 -25.49
N LEU A 267 16.15 1.58 -25.82
CA LEU A 267 15.72 0.41 -26.57
C LEU A 267 16.30 0.40 -27.99
N ALA A 268 16.31 1.54 -28.69
CA ALA A 268 16.90 1.63 -30.03
C ALA A 268 18.40 1.34 -30.04
N GLU A 269 19.16 1.88 -29.06
CA GLU A 269 20.60 1.66 -28.92
C GLU A 269 20.97 0.22 -28.55
N ALA A 270 20.12 -0.46 -27.79
CA ALA A 270 20.35 -1.83 -27.34
C ALA A 270 19.94 -2.91 -28.36
N GLY A 271 19.40 -2.51 -29.53
CA GLY A 271 19.03 -3.43 -30.60
C GLY A 271 17.53 -3.76 -30.67
N GLY A 272 16.69 -2.96 -30.02
CA GLY A 272 15.24 -3.06 -30.05
C GLY A 272 14.64 -3.69 -28.79
N SER A 273 13.32 -3.81 -28.76
CA SER A 273 12.57 -4.28 -27.60
C SER A 273 12.79 -5.76 -27.27
N THR A 274 13.32 -6.55 -28.21
CA THR A 274 13.58 -8.00 -28.03
C THR A 274 14.62 -8.29 -26.96
N ILE A 275 15.45 -7.31 -26.58
CA ILE A 275 16.40 -7.43 -25.47
C ILE A 275 15.71 -7.69 -24.13
N LEU A 276 14.45 -7.29 -23.99
CA LEU A 276 13.73 -7.39 -22.72
C LEU A 276 13.54 -8.86 -22.33
N TYR A 277 13.47 -9.80 -23.29
CA TYR A 277 13.40 -11.23 -23.03
C TYR A 277 14.65 -11.84 -22.38
N ASP A 278 15.80 -11.19 -22.50
CA ASP A 278 17.06 -11.63 -21.91
C ASP A 278 17.28 -10.88 -20.61
N SER A 279 17.18 -11.59 -19.48
CA SER A 279 17.28 -10.99 -18.14
C SER A 279 18.55 -10.15 -17.94
N ALA A 280 19.69 -10.57 -18.51
CA ALA A 280 20.95 -9.85 -18.36
C ALA A 280 20.95 -8.56 -19.20
N LYS A 281 20.36 -8.61 -20.41
CA LYS A 281 20.25 -7.43 -21.27
C LYS A 281 19.18 -6.45 -20.80
N ALA A 282 18.08 -6.95 -20.25
CA ALA A 282 17.03 -6.13 -19.65
C ALA A 282 17.56 -5.38 -18.42
N GLU A 283 18.34 -6.04 -17.56
CA GLU A 283 18.97 -5.39 -16.41
C GLU A 283 20.00 -4.33 -16.85
N ALA A 284 20.82 -4.62 -17.87
CA ALA A 284 21.73 -3.63 -18.45
C ALA A 284 21.00 -2.44 -19.08
N PHE A 285 19.88 -2.67 -19.77
CA PHE A 285 19.02 -1.62 -20.31
C PHE A 285 18.47 -0.73 -19.20
N LEU A 286 17.93 -1.32 -18.12
CA LEU A 286 17.37 -0.56 -17.00
C LEU A 286 18.43 0.27 -16.26
N GLY A 287 19.65 -0.25 -16.13
CA GLY A 287 20.77 0.54 -15.59
C GLY A 287 21.12 1.77 -16.44
N LEU A 288 21.00 1.68 -17.76
CA LEU A 288 21.21 2.82 -18.66
C LEU A 288 20.06 3.82 -18.60
N VAL A 289 18.82 3.35 -18.44
CA VAL A 289 17.65 4.21 -18.21
C VAL A 289 17.80 4.96 -16.89
N GLU A 290 18.25 4.29 -15.83
CA GLU A 290 18.52 4.90 -14.52
C GLU A 290 19.55 6.02 -14.60
N GLN A 291 20.64 5.78 -15.35
CA GLN A 291 21.71 6.77 -15.52
C GLN A 291 21.21 8.03 -16.26
N ASP A 292 20.45 7.85 -17.35
CA ASP A 292 19.89 8.97 -18.10
C ASP A 292 18.81 9.72 -17.30
N ALA A 293 18.00 8.98 -16.54
CA ALA A 293 16.99 9.54 -15.67
C ALA A 293 17.59 10.44 -14.58
N LYS A 294 18.67 9.98 -13.92
CA LYS A 294 19.42 10.77 -12.93
C LYS A 294 20.07 12.01 -13.53
N ALA A 295 20.41 12.00 -14.82
CA ALA A 295 20.94 13.17 -15.52
C ALA A 295 19.87 14.20 -15.91
N ILE A 296 18.59 13.78 -16.00
CA ILE A 296 17.45 14.65 -16.32
C ILE A 296 16.91 15.32 -15.06
N ASP A 297 16.65 14.54 -14.01
CA ASP A 297 16.15 15.05 -12.73
C ASP A 297 16.70 14.18 -11.58
N ASP A 298 17.67 14.73 -10.84
CA ASP A 298 18.31 14.04 -9.72
C ASP A 298 17.46 14.06 -8.43
N GLN A 299 16.37 14.84 -8.40
CA GLN A 299 15.41 14.91 -7.29
C GLN A 299 14.21 13.99 -7.50
N ALA A 300 14.00 13.49 -8.72
CA ALA A 300 12.97 12.52 -9.01
C ALA A 300 13.28 11.17 -8.34
N ARG A 301 12.23 10.40 -7.98
CA ARG A 301 12.36 9.10 -7.31
C ARG A 301 12.73 8.00 -8.30
N ILE A 302 13.93 8.13 -8.90
CA ILE A 302 14.40 7.26 -9.99
C ILE A 302 14.52 5.81 -9.56
N ASP A 303 14.96 5.56 -8.32
CA ASP A 303 15.09 4.19 -7.81
C ASP A 303 13.72 3.49 -7.77
N GLU A 304 12.64 4.19 -7.37
CA GLU A 304 11.27 3.66 -7.41
C GLU A 304 10.78 3.43 -8.86
N MET A 305 11.10 4.35 -9.77
CA MET A 305 10.77 4.21 -11.20
C MET A 305 11.43 2.96 -11.79
N ILE A 306 12.72 2.73 -11.50
CA ILE A 306 13.46 1.58 -12.00
C ILE A 306 12.93 0.28 -11.40
N ASP A 307 12.56 0.27 -10.12
CA ASP A 307 11.96 -0.90 -9.50
C ASP A 307 10.59 -1.24 -10.12
N LEU A 308 9.77 -0.23 -10.46
CA LEU A 308 8.53 -0.42 -11.22
C LEU A 308 8.79 -1.00 -12.61
N MET A 309 9.79 -0.48 -13.33
CA MET A 309 10.16 -0.99 -14.65
C MET A 309 10.70 -2.43 -14.60
N LYS A 310 11.52 -2.77 -13.59
CA LYS A 310 11.97 -4.15 -13.34
C LYS A 310 10.79 -5.07 -13.09
N SER A 311 9.79 -4.61 -12.36
CA SER A 311 8.56 -5.36 -12.07
C SER A 311 7.71 -5.57 -13.33
N GLU A 312 7.58 -4.58 -14.22
CA GLU A 312 6.88 -4.75 -15.49
C GLU A 312 7.56 -5.79 -16.39
N VAL A 313 8.89 -5.73 -16.47
CA VAL A 313 9.69 -6.72 -17.21
C VAL A 313 9.53 -8.11 -16.59
N ALA A 314 9.67 -8.26 -15.27
CA ALA A 314 9.55 -9.54 -14.60
C ALA A 314 8.12 -10.13 -14.68
N GLY A 315 7.10 -9.29 -14.52
CA GLY A 315 5.69 -9.68 -14.55
C GLY A 315 5.22 -10.17 -15.91
N ARG A 316 5.77 -9.62 -17.00
CA ARG A 316 5.41 -10.02 -18.38
C ARG A 316 6.26 -11.16 -18.94
N LEU A 317 7.44 -11.42 -18.35
CA LEU A 317 8.37 -12.46 -18.81
C LEU A 317 8.39 -13.73 -17.94
N ALA A 318 7.73 -13.72 -16.78
CA ALA A 318 7.46 -14.92 -16.00
C ALA A 318 6.37 -15.78 -16.68
N VAL A 319 6.73 -16.44 -17.78
CA VAL A 319 5.95 -17.49 -18.48
C VAL A 319 6.79 -18.75 -18.59
#